data_AF-A0A959JAG1-F1
#
_entry.id   AF-A0A959JAG1-F1
#
_cell.length_a   1.000
_cell.length_b   1.000
_cell.length_c   1.000
_cell.angle_alpha   90.00
_cell.angle_beta   90.00
_cell.angle_gamma   90.00
#
_symmetry.space_group_name_H-M   'P 1'
#
loop_
_entity.id
_entity.type
_entity.pdbx_description
1 polymer ?
#
loop_
_entity_poly.entity_id
_entity_poly.type
_entity_poly.pdbx_seq_one_letter_code
_entity_poly.pdbx_strand_id
1 'polypeptide(L)'
;MDYTFHEGVTGAMKATVIRFPREKTSMITLTNTGKSIPSMQTRQMADVLFGLKNDKEYLVTKPARIGKYFAEDELTGTYLTDKDFAFQFEKKDHRIYLKRIGRNDVELEREADNIFHQKYDPDFKQEFTTDSNGILKVTAYYVNHAPYTLVKQIADFTNFNYHTLNGKYLNAETETQLEITYNSDSSYSLRIGKNDHTSNGILISKEKVLVDNYTLNFDPTNSKITTLYLNGDRIKRVQFTRVD
;
A
#
# COMPACT_ATOMS: atom_id res chain seq x y z
N MET A 1 -24.73 12.28 10.47
CA MET A 1 -24.51 13.33 11.49
C MET A 1 -23.13 13.90 11.27
N ASP A 2 -22.97 15.23 11.28
CA ASP A 2 -21.68 15.86 10.98
C ASP A 2 -20.76 15.84 12.20
N TYR A 3 -19.51 15.44 12.02
CA TYR A 3 -18.50 15.40 13.09
C TYR A 3 -17.11 15.67 12.54
N THR A 4 -16.22 16.10 13.42
CA THR A 4 -14.77 16.17 13.16
C THR A 4 -14.07 15.13 14.01
N PHE A 5 -12.94 14.62 13.52
CA PHE A 5 -12.22 13.56 14.22
C PHE A 5 -10.72 13.67 14.01
N HIS A 6 -9.95 13.07 14.91
CA HIS A 6 -8.54 12.80 14.73
C HIS A 6 -8.22 11.43 15.34
N GLU A 7 -7.36 10.70 14.65
CA GLU A 7 -6.89 9.37 15.07
C GLU A 7 -5.38 9.39 15.19
N GLY A 8 -4.85 8.68 16.19
CA GLY A 8 -3.43 8.57 16.45
C GLY A 8 -3.05 7.13 16.72
N VAL A 9 -1.93 6.68 16.14
CA VAL A 9 -1.40 5.35 16.38
C VAL A 9 0.11 5.44 16.56
N THR A 10 0.59 4.86 17.65
CA THR A 10 1.96 4.39 17.82
C THR A 10 1.84 2.88 18.03
N GLY A 11 2.79 2.05 17.60
CA GLY A 11 2.58 0.59 17.53
C GLY A 11 1.90 -0.05 18.76
N ALA A 12 2.22 0.44 19.96
CA ALA A 12 1.62 0.00 21.22
C ALA A 12 0.38 0.79 21.70
N MET A 13 0.13 2.01 21.21
CA MET A 13 -0.96 2.88 21.70
C MET A 13 -1.77 3.49 20.56
N LYS A 14 -3.10 3.47 20.70
CA LYS A 14 -4.01 4.04 19.72
C LYS A 14 -5.00 4.99 20.41
N ALA A 15 -5.33 6.07 19.73
CA ALA A 15 -6.22 7.10 20.24
C ALA A 15 -7.19 7.54 19.14
N THR A 16 -8.44 7.79 19.52
CA THR A 16 -9.42 8.46 18.66
C THR A 16 -10.13 9.53 19.46
N VAL A 17 -10.27 10.72 18.86
CA VAL A 17 -11.19 11.76 19.33
C VAL A 17 -12.22 12.04 18.24
N ILE A 18 -13.48 12.14 18.64
CA ILE A 18 -14.59 12.58 17.78
C ILE A 18 -15.29 13.75 18.47
N ARG A 19 -15.56 14.81 17.72
CA ARG A 19 -16.31 15.98 18.17
C ARG A 19 -17.57 16.12 17.33
N PHE A 20 -18.69 16.24 18.02
CA PHE A 20 -20.01 16.53 17.47
C PHE A 20 -20.40 17.97 17.86
N PRO A 21 -20.12 18.99 17.00
CA PRO A 21 -20.25 20.39 17.41
C PRO A 21 -21.68 20.80 17.74
N ARG A 22 -22.68 20.29 16.99
CA ARG A 22 -24.10 20.63 17.18
C ARG A 22 -24.64 20.07 18.50
N GLU A 23 -24.21 18.87 18.85
CA GLU A 23 -24.61 18.11 20.03
C GLU A 23 -23.79 18.50 21.27
N LYS A 24 -22.77 19.35 21.08
CA LYS A 24 -21.82 19.79 22.10
C LYS A 24 -21.09 18.63 22.80
N THR A 25 -21.01 17.47 22.16
CA THR A 25 -20.38 16.26 22.72
C THR A 25 -19.01 15.99 22.12
N SER A 26 -18.07 15.55 22.95
CA SER A 26 -16.78 15.00 22.50
C SER A 26 -16.62 13.60 23.09
N MET A 27 -16.10 12.68 22.30
CA MET A 27 -15.80 11.32 22.72
C MET A 27 -14.33 11.02 22.46
N ILE A 28 -13.70 10.35 23.42
CA ILE A 28 -12.29 9.99 23.35
C ILE A 28 -12.15 8.52 23.73
N THR A 29 -11.44 7.76 22.91
CA THR A 29 -11.06 6.38 23.21
C THR A 29 -9.55 6.25 23.11
N LEU A 30 -8.94 5.71 24.16
CA LEU A 30 -7.52 5.42 24.26
C LEU A 30 -7.35 3.92 24.50
N THR A 31 -6.43 3.28 23.80
CA THR A 31 -6.14 1.85 23.98
C THR A 31 -4.66 1.56 23.84
N ASN A 32 -4.18 0.60 24.60
CA ASN A 32 -2.81 0.08 24.56
C ASN A 32 -2.75 -1.35 23.99
N THR A 33 -3.78 -1.80 23.27
CA THR A 33 -3.82 -3.13 22.64
C THR A 33 -3.99 -3.07 21.14
N GLY A 34 -3.26 -3.94 20.44
CA GLY A 34 -3.43 -4.20 19.01
C GLY A 34 -4.81 -4.75 18.66
N LYS A 35 -5.48 -5.41 19.62
CA LYS A 35 -6.75 -6.14 19.43
C LYS A 35 -7.99 -5.24 19.35
N SER A 36 -7.89 -3.99 19.76
CA SER A 36 -8.98 -3.02 19.63
C SER A 36 -8.65 -1.95 18.61
N ILE A 37 -9.68 -1.45 17.93
CA ILE A 37 -9.60 -0.32 17.02
C ILE A 37 -10.41 0.81 17.66
N PRO A 38 -9.76 1.81 18.29
CA PRO A 38 -10.45 2.84 19.06
C PRO A 38 -11.43 3.63 18.20
N SER A 39 -11.13 3.82 16.91
CA SER A 39 -12.01 4.56 16.00
C SER A 39 -13.36 3.90 15.81
N MET A 40 -13.41 2.58 15.68
CA MET A 40 -14.67 1.84 15.64
C MET A 40 -15.40 1.94 16.98
N GLN A 41 -14.69 1.80 18.10
CA GLN A 41 -15.28 1.87 19.43
C GLN A 41 -15.90 3.25 19.71
N THR A 42 -15.18 4.34 19.41
CA THR A 42 -15.69 5.71 19.60
C THR A 42 -16.93 5.97 18.74
N ARG A 43 -16.97 5.43 17.50
CA ARG A 43 -18.14 5.55 16.62
C ARG A 43 -19.33 4.75 17.12
N GLN A 44 -19.11 3.52 17.56
CA GLN A 44 -20.16 2.70 18.18
C GLN A 44 -20.70 3.34 19.46
N MET A 45 -19.84 3.97 20.27
CA MET A 45 -20.27 4.77 21.42
C MET A 45 -21.16 5.95 20.99
N ALA A 46 -20.84 6.61 19.88
CA ALA A 46 -21.68 7.65 19.32
C ALA A 46 -23.02 7.11 18.81
N ASP A 47 -23.02 5.96 18.14
CA ASP A 47 -24.25 5.31 17.68
C ASP A 47 -25.18 5.02 18.86
N VAL A 48 -24.64 4.49 19.97
CA VAL A 48 -25.40 4.24 21.19
C VAL A 48 -25.89 5.53 21.83
N LEU A 49 -25.02 6.54 21.99
CA LEU A 49 -25.38 7.78 22.67
C LEU A 49 -26.45 8.57 21.91
N PHE A 50 -26.39 8.60 20.58
CA PHE A 50 -27.29 9.37 19.73
C PHE A 50 -28.41 8.53 19.12
N GLY A 51 -28.53 7.25 19.50
CA GLY A 51 -29.53 6.33 18.96
C GLY A 51 -29.44 6.19 17.44
N LEU A 52 -28.24 6.28 16.87
CA LEU A 52 -28.04 6.10 15.43
C LEU A 52 -28.25 4.63 15.08
N LYS A 53 -28.92 4.38 13.96
CA LYS A 53 -29.05 3.02 13.46
C LYS A 53 -27.66 2.53 13.07
N ASN A 54 -27.30 1.37 13.61
CA ASN A 54 -26.16 0.62 13.14
C ASN A 54 -26.56 0.00 11.80
N ASP A 55 -26.45 0.79 10.73
CA ASP A 55 -26.57 0.26 9.39
C ASP A 55 -25.39 -0.69 9.23
N LYS A 56 -25.66 -1.99 9.45
CA LYS A 56 -24.75 -3.05 9.09
C LYS A 56 -24.62 -2.98 7.58
N GLU A 57 -23.75 -2.12 7.08
CA GLU A 57 -23.24 -2.25 5.73
C GLU A 57 -22.60 -3.64 5.70
N TYR A 58 -23.28 -4.56 5.02
CA TYR A 58 -22.77 -5.89 4.80
C TYR A 58 -21.55 -5.74 3.91
N LEU A 59 -20.37 -5.73 4.53
CA LEU A 59 -19.13 -5.77 3.78
C LEU A 59 -19.11 -7.10 3.04
N VAL A 60 -18.98 -7.04 1.73
CA VAL A 60 -18.72 -8.23 0.93
C VAL A 60 -17.34 -8.74 1.35
N THR A 61 -17.28 -9.84 2.08
CA THR A 61 -16.02 -10.37 2.65
C THR A 61 -15.38 -11.47 1.81
N LYS A 62 -16.04 -11.88 0.72
CA LYS A 62 -15.55 -12.87 -0.23
C LYS A 62 -16.19 -12.69 -1.61
N PRO A 63 -15.58 -13.22 -2.67
CA PRO A 63 -16.19 -13.29 -3.99
C PRO A 63 -17.53 -14.03 -3.97
N ALA A 64 -18.46 -13.58 -4.82
CA ALA A 64 -19.76 -14.24 -4.98
C ALA A 64 -19.67 -15.57 -5.76
N ARG A 65 -18.62 -15.73 -6.57
CA ARG A 65 -18.41 -16.90 -7.43
C ARG A 65 -16.92 -17.18 -7.59
N ILE A 66 -16.61 -18.43 -7.93
CA ILE A 66 -15.27 -18.85 -8.35
C ILE A 66 -15.13 -18.52 -9.85
N GLY A 67 -14.03 -17.87 -10.20
CA GLY A 67 -13.67 -17.52 -11.58
C GLY A 67 -12.84 -18.60 -12.27
N LYS A 68 -12.22 -18.25 -13.40
CA LYS A 68 -11.34 -19.16 -14.14
C LYS A 68 -10.06 -19.46 -13.38
N TYR A 69 -9.46 -20.61 -13.63
CA TYR A 69 -8.12 -20.92 -13.12
C TYR A 69 -7.08 -19.96 -13.72
N PHE A 70 -6.16 -19.50 -12.88
CA PHE A 70 -4.95 -18.78 -13.28
C PHE A 70 -3.73 -19.54 -12.76
N ALA A 71 -2.75 -19.82 -13.62
CA ALA A 71 -1.50 -20.40 -13.19
C ALA A 71 -0.71 -19.42 -12.32
N GLU A 72 0.06 -19.93 -11.35
CA GLU A 72 0.85 -19.13 -10.41
C GLU A 72 1.74 -18.11 -11.12
N ASP A 73 2.34 -18.49 -12.24
CA ASP A 73 3.23 -17.62 -13.01
C ASP A 73 2.49 -16.42 -13.61
N GLU A 74 1.22 -16.59 -14.00
CA GLU A 74 0.38 -15.49 -14.51
C GLU A 74 0.06 -14.45 -13.42
N LEU A 75 -0.01 -14.90 -12.15
CA LEU A 75 -0.36 -14.05 -11.02
C LEU A 75 0.80 -13.14 -10.59
N THR A 76 2.05 -13.58 -10.82
CA THR A 76 3.23 -12.84 -10.38
C THR A 76 3.33 -11.44 -10.98
N GLY A 77 3.86 -10.49 -10.22
CA GLY A 77 4.04 -9.10 -10.62
C GLY A 77 3.45 -8.10 -9.64
N THR A 78 3.47 -6.82 -10.02
CA THR A 78 3.01 -5.70 -9.18
C THR A 78 1.63 -5.23 -9.60
N TYR A 79 0.75 -5.01 -8.62
CA TYR A 79 -0.62 -4.56 -8.80
C TYR A 79 -0.81 -3.27 -8.00
N LEU A 80 -1.45 -2.28 -8.60
CA LEU A 80 -1.66 -0.96 -8.00
C LEU A 80 -3.13 -0.57 -7.96
N THR A 81 -3.49 0.14 -6.90
CA THR A 81 -4.65 1.03 -6.92
C THR A 81 -4.32 2.34 -7.65
N ASP A 82 -5.34 3.13 -7.94
CA ASP A 82 -5.22 4.51 -8.43
C ASP A 82 -4.45 5.43 -7.47
N LYS A 83 -4.35 5.07 -6.18
CA LYS A 83 -3.64 5.81 -5.13
C LYS A 83 -2.25 5.25 -4.81
N ASP A 84 -1.66 4.48 -5.72
CA ASP A 84 -0.33 3.89 -5.59
C ASP A 84 -0.16 2.91 -4.40
N PHE A 85 -1.27 2.47 -3.77
CA PHE A 85 -1.22 1.30 -2.89
C PHE A 85 -0.93 0.04 -3.71
N ALA A 86 -0.01 -0.80 -3.24
CA ALA A 86 0.57 -1.86 -4.03
C ALA A 86 0.56 -3.23 -3.36
N PHE A 87 0.26 -4.25 -4.15
CA PHE A 87 0.62 -5.64 -3.88
C PHE A 87 1.65 -6.10 -4.89
N GLN A 88 2.68 -6.79 -4.42
CA GLN A 88 3.57 -7.53 -5.29
C GLN A 88 3.43 -9.02 -4.98
N PHE A 89 3.18 -9.81 -6.01
CA PHE A 89 3.12 -11.27 -5.91
C PHE A 89 4.39 -11.85 -6.51
N GLU A 90 5.12 -12.63 -5.71
CA GLU A 90 6.33 -13.32 -6.13
C GLU A 90 6.15 -14.83 -5.96
N LYS A 91 6.63 -15.59 -6.94
CA LYS A 91 6.74 -17.03 -6.81
C LYS A 91 8.12 -17.37 -6.26
N LYS A 92 8.16 -18.09 -5.15
CA LYS A 92 9.39 -18.68 -4.59
C LYS A 92 9.17 -20.19 -4.55
N ASP A 93 9.98 -20.93 -5.29
CA ASP A 93 9.78 -22.34 -5.60
C ASP A 93 8.41 -22.60 -6.26
N HIS A 94 7.47 -23.17 -5.51
CA HIS A 94 6.10 -23.49 -5.93
C HIS A 94 5.04 -22.78 -5.10
N ARG A 95 5.42 -21.73 -4.38
CA ARG A 95 4.53 -20.96 -3.50
C ARG A 95 4.46 -19.51 -3.94
N ILE A 96 3.27 -18.93 -3.83
CA ILE A 96 3.08 -17.50 -4.05
C ILE A 96 3.21 -16.76 -2.72
N TYR A 97 3.94 -15.65 -2.73
CA TYR A 97 4.08 -14.74 -1.61
C TYR A 97 3.48 -13.40 -1.96
N LEU A 98 2.66 -12.87 -1.06
CA LEU A 98 2.20 -11.48 -1.07
C LEU A 98 3.23 -10.61 -0.34
N LYS A 99 3.79 -9.67 -1.08
CA LYS A 99 4.67 -8.63 -0.56
C LYS A 99 3.91 -7.32 -0.51
N ARG A 100 3.98 -6.69 0.65
CA ARG A 100 3.42 -5.37 0.92
C ARG A 100 4.53 -4.54 1.51
N ILE A 101 4.63 -3.31 1.04
CA ILE A 101 5.68 -2.43 1.49
C ILE A 101 5.52 -2.19 3.02
N GLY A 102 6.64 -2.25 3.76
CA GLY A 102 6.66 -2.11 5.21
C GLY A 102 6.10 -3.31 5.99
N ARG A 103 5.89 -4.47 5.34
CA ARG A 103 5.44 -5.71 5.99
C ARG A 103 6.30 -6.90 5.53
N ASN A 104 6.35 -7.92 6.37
CA ASN A 104 6.96 -9.20 5.97
C ASN A 104 6.14 -9.85 4.85
N ASP A 105 6.84 -10.53 3.95
CA ASP A 105 6.24 -11.38 2.92
C ASP A 105 5.33 -12.42 3.57
N VAL A 106 4.14 -12.64 3.01
CA VAL A 106 3.17 -13.63 3.51
C VAL A 106 2.90 -14.66 2.44
N GLU A 107 3.09 -15.94 2.78
CA GLU A 107 2.72 -17.06 1.92
C GLU A 107 1.20 -17.07 1.67
N LEU A 108 0.82 -17.27 0.42
CA LEU A 108 -0.57 -17.42 0.00
C LEU A 108 -0.91 -18.88 -0.27
N GLU A 109 -2.10 -19.27 0.16
CA GLU A 109 -2.67 -20.59 -0.10
C GLU A 109 -3.86 -20.45 -1.05
N ARG A 110 -3.91 -21.33 -2.06
CA ARG A 110 -4.99 -21.36 -3.04
C ARG A 110 -6.21 -22.03 -2.42
N GLU A 111 -7.31 -21.30 -2.37
CA GLU A 111 -8.60 -21.80 -1.90
C GLU A 111 -9.47 -22.30 -3.06
N ALA A 112 -9.38 -21.62 -4.20
CA ALA A 112 -10.08 -21.97 -5.43
C ALA A 112 -9.31 -21.48 -6.67
N ASP A 113 -9.84 -21.78 -7.85
CA ASP A 113 -9.24 -21.50 -9.16
C ASP A 113 -8.68 -20.07 -9.32
N ASN A 114 -9.35 -19.08 -8.76
CA ASN A 114 -8.89 -17.69 -8.77
C ASN A 114 -8.84 -17.03 -7.38
N ILE A 115 -8.96 -17.81 -6.30
CA ILE A 115 -9.06 -17.27 -4.94
C ILE A 115 -7.91 -17.79 -4.09
N PHE A 116 -7.22 -16.87 -3.43
CA PHE A 116 -6.18 -17.14 -2.47
C PHE A 116 -6.49 -16.49 -1.13
N HIS A 117 -5.90 -17.00 -0.05
CA HIS A 117 -5.86 -16.32 1.23
C HIS A 117 -4.44 -16.31 1.80
N GLN A 118 -4.20 -15.46 2.80
CA GLN A 118 -2.93 -15.51 3.54
C GLN A 118 -2.91 -16.77 4.41
N LYS A 119 -1.77 -17.46 4.48
CA LYS A 119 -1.58 -18.69 5.26
C LYS A 119 -2.00 -18.58 6.73
N TYR A 120 -1.77 -17.41 7.33
CA TYR A 120 -2.08 -17.15 8.74
C TYR A 120 -3.30 -16.26 8.94
N ASP A 121 -4.01 -15.92 7.87
CA ASP A 121 -5.23 -15.10 7.91
C ASP A 121 -6.17 -15.54 6.78
N PRO A 122 -6.92 -16.65 6.98
CA PRO A 122 -7.80 -17.19 5.96
C PRO A 122 -8.96 -16.26 5.63
N ASP A 123 -9.31 -15.29 6.48
CA ASP A 123 -10.40 -14.34 6.19
C ASP A 123 -9.99 -13.29 5.15
N PHE A 124 -8.68 -13.07 4.94
CA PHE A 124 -8.17 -12.12 3.94
C PHE A 124 -8.09 -12.75 2.55
N LYS A 125 -9.18 -12.68 1.80
CA LYS A 125 -9.30 -13.26 0.46
C LYS A 125 -8.75 -12.32 -0.62
N GLN A 126 -8.10 -12.91 -1.62
CA GLN A 126 -7.60 -12.24 -2.81
C GLN A 126 -8.14 -12.97 -4.04
N GLU A 127 -8.97 -12.29 -4.81
CA GLU A 127 -9.59 -12.83 -6.02
C GLU A 127 -8.93 -12.26 -7.26
N PHE A 128 -8.41 -13.13 -8.12
CA PHE A 128 -7.83 -12.75 -9.40
C PHE A 128 -8.89 -12.78 -10.51
N THR A 129 -8.95 -11.72 -11.32
CA THR A 129 -9.86 -11.60 -12.46
C THR A 129 -9.18 -10.84 -13.59
N THR A 130 -9.69 -10.92 -14.81
CA THR A 130 -9.24 -10.07 -15.92
C THR A 130 -10.30 -9.04 -16.26
N ASP A 131 -9.87 -7.86 -16.69
CA ASP A 131 -10.78 -6.88 -17.29
C ASP A 131 -11.07 -7.14 -18.77
N SER A 132 -11.82 -6.22 -19.39
CA SER A 132 -12.20 -6.31 -20.81
C SER A 132 -11.00 -6.32 -21.76
N ASN A 133 -9.85 -5.82 -21.33
CA ASN A 133 -8.62 -5.80 -22.12
C ASN A 133 -7.72 -7.01 -21.81
N GLY A 134 -8.19 -7.95 -20.98
CA GLY A 134 -7.41 -9.10 -20.53
C GLY A 134 -6.38 -8.77 -19.46
N ILE A 135 -6.36 -7.53 -18.92
CA ILE A 135 -5.40 -7.14 -17.89
C ILE A 135 -5.83 -7.76 -16.56
N LEU A 136 -4.89 -8.43 -15.90
CA LEU A 136 -5.11 -9.10 -14.64
C LEU A 136 -5.35 -8.06 -13.52
N LYS A 137 -6.28 -8.37 -12.64
CA LYS A 137 -6.69 -7.58 -11.47
C LYS A 137 -6.76 -8.49 -10.27
N VAL A 138 -6.54 -7.93 -9.09
CA VAL A 138 -6.77 -8.62 -7.82
C VAL A 138 -7.71 -7.78 -6.96
N THR A 139 -8.78 -8.40 -6.46
CA THR A 139 -9.68 -7.79 -5.48
C THR A 139 -9.41 -8.38 -4.11
N ALA A 140 -9.10 -7.53 -3.15
CA ALA A 140 -8.90 -7.91 -1.76
C ALA A 140 -10.20 -7.77 -0.97
N TYR A 141 -10.55 -8.80 -0.22
CA TYR A 141 -11.73 -8.82 0.65
C TYR A 141 -11.31 -9.05 2.09
N TYR A 142 -11.95 -8.34 3.02
CA TYR A 142 -11.74 -8.56 4.44
C TYR A 142 -12.94 -8.13 5.28
N VAL A 143 -12.95 -8.55 6.54
CA VAL A 143 -14.08 -8.37 7.45
C VAL A 143 -14.25 -6.93 7.98
N ASN A 144 -13.25 -6.06 7.81
CA ASN A 144 -13.22 -4.74 8.44
C ASN A 144 -13.10 -3.55 7.47
N HIS A 145 -13.07 -3.81 6.15
CA HIS A 145 -13.06 -2.77 5.13
C HIS A 145 -13.81 -3.24 3.89
N ALA A 146 -14.33 -2.28 3.11
CA ALA A 146 -14.89 -2.58 1.80
C ALA A 146 -13.82 -3.22 0.89
N PRO A 147 -14.21 -4.11 -0.04
CA PRO A 147 -13.28 -4.64 -1.02
C PRO A 147 -12.65 -3.54 -1.85
N TYR A 148 -11.40 -3.75 -2.26
CA TYR A 148 -10.71 -2.87 -3.17
C TYR A 148 -9.95 -3.69 -4.22
N THR A 149 -9.83 -3.12 -5.41
CA THR A 149 -9.22 -3.78 -6.56
C THR A 149 -7.93 -3.07 -6.95
N LEU A 150 -6.91 -3.88 -7.24
CA LEU A 150 -5.65 -3.44 -7.81
C LEU A 150 -5.50 -4.00 -9.23
N VAL A 151 -4.86 -3.24 -10.10
CA VAL A 151 -4.62 -3.60 -11.51
C VAL A 151 -3.15 -3.95 -11.71
N LYS A 152 -2.89 -5.08 -12.36
CA LYS A 152 -1.53 -5.51 -12.69
C LYS A 152 -0.88 -4.47 -13.59
N GLN A 153 0.32 -4.05 -13.21
CA GLN A 153 1.12 -3.15 -14.01
C GLN A 153 1.81 -3.94 -15.11
N ILE A 154 1.58 -3.51 -16.35
CA ILE A 154 2.27 -4.02 -17.53
C ILE A 154 3.30 -2.96 -17.90
N ALA A 155 4.51 -3.13 -17.40
CA ALA A 155 5.64 -2.27 -17.73
C ALA A 155 6.63 -3.07 -18.57
N ASP A 156 6.87 -2.61 -19.79
CA ASP A 156 7.93 -3.16 -20.65
C ASP A 156 9.27 -2.52 -20.28
N PHE A 157 10.06 -3.21 -19.46
CA PHE A 157 11.41 -2.76 -19.09
C PHE A 157 12.49 -3.14 -20.10
N THR A 158 12.13 -3.59 -21.31
CA THR A 158 13.12 -3.85 -22.36
C THR A 158 13.97 -2.61 -22.60
N ASN A 159 15.29 -2.80 -22.59
CA ASN A 159 16.31 -1.76 -22.72
C ASN A 159 16.33 -0.69 -21.60
N PHE A 160 15.59 -0.87 -20.50
CA PHE A 160 15.69 0.03 -19.36
C PHE A 160 17.02 -0.19 -18.64
N ASN A 161 17.79 0.88 -18.44
CA ASN A 161 19.01 0.83 -17.64
C ASN A 161 18.67 1.02 -16.16
N TYR A 162 18.62 -0.08 -15.41
CA TYR A 162 18.29 -0.08 -13.98
C TYR A 162 19.25 0.73 -13.10
N HIS A 163 20.48 0.98 -13.56
CA HIS A 163 21.46 1.78 -12.83
C HIS A 163 21.29 3.30 -13.01
N THR A 164 20.38 3.75 -13.87
CA THR A 164 20.15 5.20 -14.13
C THR A 164 19.78 5.98 -12.87
N LEU A 165 19.09 5.32 -11.94
CA LEU A 165 18.67 5.90 -10.65
C LEU A 165 19.77 5.88 -9.59
N ASN A 166 20.84 5.10 -9.77
CA ASN A 166 21.91 5.01 -8.78
C ASN A 166 22.55 6.37 -8.56
N GLY A 167 22.73 6.78 -7.31
CA GLY A 167 23.45 7.99 -6.95
C GLY A 167 22.88 8.70 -5.74
N LYS A 168 23.42 9.89 -5.51
CA LYS A 168 23.06 10.77 -4.40
C LYS A 168 22.27 11.97 -4.88
N TYR A 169 21.20 12.28 -4.17
CA TYR A 169 20.32 13.39 -4.44
C TYR A 169 20.13 14.23 -3.17
N LEU A 170 19.92 15.53 -3.34
CA LEU A 170 19.77 16.49 -2.27
C LEU A 170 18.48 17.27 -2.47
N ASN A 171 17.68 17.39 -1.41
CA ASN A 171 16.68 18.43 -1.32
C ASN A 171 17.33 19.68 -0.74
N ALA A 172 17.37 20.78 -1.51
CA ALA A 172 18.06 22.00 -1.11
C ALA A 172 17.32 22.80 -0.01
N GLU A 173 16.02 22.57 0.18
CA GLU A 173 15.20 23.28 1.16
C GLU A 173 15.38 22.71 2.58
N THR A 174 15.49 21.39 2.70
CA THR A 174 15.57 20.69 3.98
C THR A 174 16.95 20.09 4.25
N GLU A 175 17.89 20.24 3.32
CA GLU A 175 19.21 19.61 3.33
C GLU A 175 19.17 18.07 3.45
N THR A 176 18.02 17.46 3.17
CA THR A 176 17.84 16.01 3.26
C THR A 176 18.52 15.35 2.07
N GLN A 177 19.37 14.35 2.35
CA GLN A 177 20.01 13.52 1.35
C GLN A 177 19.17 12.28 1.06
N LEU A 178 19.18 11.85 -0.20
CA LEU A 178 18.61 10.59 -0.65
C LEU A 178 19.69 9.85 -1.43
N GLU A 179 19.98 8.62 -1.05
CA GLU A 179 20.89 7.74 -1.76
C GLU A 179 20.12 6.53 -2.28
N ILE A 180 20.29 6.24 -3.57
CA ILE A 180 19.61 5.13 -4.25
C ILE A 180 20.67 4.18 -4.79
N THR A 181 20.49 2.89 -4.49
CA THR A 181 21.34 1.81 -4.98
C THR A 181 20.47 0.71 -5.57
N TYR A 182 20.67 0.40 -6.84
CA TYR A 182 20.08 -0.77 -7.48
C TYR A 182 20.61 -2.06 -6.87
N ASN A 183 19.71 -2.99 -6.54
CA ASN A 183 20.05 -4.29 -6.00
C ASN A 183 20.01 -5.36 -7.11
N SER A 184 18.80 -5.72 -7.55
CA SER A 184 18.53 -6.72 -8.58
C SER A 184 17.11 -6.54 -9.14
N ASP A 185 16.89 -6.98 -10.38
CA ASP A 185 15.60 -6.93 -11.08
C ASP A 185 14.97 -5.53 -11.11
N SER A 186 13.89 -5.33 -10.36
CA SER A 186 13.22 -4.03 -10.20
C SER A 186 13.37 -3.47 -8.78
N SER A 187 14.32 -3.98 -8.00
CA SER A 187 14.52 -3.66 -6.58
C SER A 187 15.66 -2.66 -6.37
N TYR A 188 15.40 -1.72 -5.46
CA TYR A 188 16.33 -0.67 -5.06
C TYR A 188 16.41 -0.58 -3.53
N SER A 189 17.56 -0.20 -3.03
CA SER A 189 17.78 0.22 -1.65
C SER A 189 17.81 1.75 -1.61
N LEU A 190 17.07 2.36 -0.69
CA LEU A 190 16.99 3.81 -0.55
C LEU A 190 17.28 4.24 0.89
N ARG A 191 18.20 5.19 1.04
CA ARG A 191 18.52 5.80 2.34
C ARG A 191 18.12 7.27 2.32
N ILE A 192 17.21 7.65 3.21
CA ILE A 192 16.69 9.02 3.31
C ILE A 192 17.19 9.67 4.61
N GLY A 193 17.85 10.81 4.49
CA GLY A 193 18.43 11.55 5.61
C GLY A 193 19.74 10.95 6.12
N LYS A 194 20.08 11.28 7.37
CA LYS A 194 21.33 10.86 8.03
C LYS A 194 21.21 9.55 8.82
N ASN A 195 20.03 8.93 8.82
CA ASN A 195 19.79 7.71 9.57
C ASN A 195 20.28 6.49 8.78
N ASP A 196 20.69 5.44 9.48
CA ASP A 196 21.10 4.16 8.87
C ASP A 196 19.91 3.31 8.37
N HIS A 197 18.69 3.86 8.43
CA HIS A 197 17.52 3.17 7.93
C HIS A 197 17.52 3.13 6.41
N THR A 198 17.42 1.93 5.86
CA THR A 198 17.31 1.70 4.43
C THR A 198 15.93 1.14 4.12
N SER A 199 15.21 1.83 3.23
CA SER A 199 13.92 1.43 2.70
C SER A 199 14.11 0.60 1.44
N ASN A 200 13.21 -0.36 1.22
CA ASN A 200 13.16 -1.11 -0.03
C ASN A 200 12.28 -0.39 -1.04
N GLY A 201 12.80 -0.19 -2.24
CA GLY A 201 12.10 0.39 -3.37
C GLY A 201 11.82 -0.63 -4.46
N ILE A 202 10.67 -0.51 -5.12
CA ILE A 202 10.29 -1.33 -6.27
C ILE A 202 9.96 -0.41 -7.46
N LEU A 203 10.67 -0.59 -8.56
CA LEU A 203 10.37 0.05 -9.84
C LEU A 203 9.11 -0.56 -10.44
N ILE A 204 8.08 0.25 -10.59
CA ILE A 204 6.76 -0.18 -11.06
C ILE A 204 6.44 0.32 -12.48
N SER A 205 7.21 1.27 -12.97
CA SER A 205 7.22 1.74 -14.36
C SER A 205 8.58 2.41 -14.65
N LYS A 206 8.87 2.75 -15.91
CA LYS A 206 10.10 3.48 -16.27
C LYS A 206 10.23 4.86 -15.61
N GLU A 207 9.17 5.36 -14.99
CA GLU A 207 9.08 6.73 -14.43
C GLU A 207 8.80 6.73 -12.92
N LYS A 208 8.61 5.57 -12.29
CA LYS A 208 8.08 5.48 -10.94
C LYS A 208 8.66 4.32 -10.13
N VAL A 209 9.19 4.63 -8.96
CA VAL A 209 9.58 3.69 -7.90
C VAL A 209 8.64 3.87 -6.71
N LEU A 210 8.12 2.78 -6.15
CA LEU A 210 7.44 2.77 -4.85
C LEU A 210 8.45 2.54 -3.74
N VAL A 211 8.37 3.29 -2.65
CA VAL A 211 9.29 3.22 -1.51
C VAL A 211 8.52 3.47 -0.22
N ASP A 212 8.41 2.49 0.66
CA ASP A 212 7.54 2.56 1.84
C ASP A 212 6.11 3.03 1.50
N ASN A 213 5.67 4.14 2.12
CA ASN A 213 4.39 4.79 1.85
C ASN A 213 4.53 5.97 0.87
N TYR A 214 5.63 6.00 0.11
CA TYR A 214 5.98 7.05 -0.81
C TYR A 214 6.15 6.53 -2.23
N THR A 215 6.12 7.44 -3.19
CA THR A 215 6.52 7.21 -4.58
C THR A 215 7.61 8.20 -4.96
N LEU A 216 8.58 7.74 -5.74
CA LEU A 216 9.55 8.56 -6.43
C LEU A 216 9.20 8.57 -7.91
N ASN A 217 8.90 9.75 -8.44
CA ASN A 217 8.63 9.99 -9.84
C ASN A 217 9.84 10.65 -10.49
N PHE A 218 10.16 10.27 -11.72
CA PHE A 218 11.30 10.79 -12.47
C PHE A 218 11.10 10.68 -13.97
N ASP A 219 11.94 11.40 -14.73
CA ASP A 219 11.89 11.43 -16.19
C ASP A 219 13.00 10.52 -16.78
N PRO A 220 12.65 9.37 -17.41
CA PRO A 220 13.60 8.42 -17.95
C PRO A 220 14.22 8.82 -19.29
N THR A 221 13.82 9.94 -19.89
CA THR A 221 14.40 10.34 -21.20
C THR A 221 15.88 10.67 -21.09
N ASN A 222 16.37 10.96 -19.89
CA ASN A 222 17.77 11.23 -19.63
C ASN A 222 18.53 9.94 -19.32
N SER A 223 19.71 9.77 -19.94
CA SER A 223 20.64 8.67 -19.63
C SER A 223 21.12 8.65 -18.18
N LYS A 224 20.98 9.78 -17.48
CA LYS A 224 21.25 9.96 -16.06
C LYS A 224 20.10 10.76 -15.45
N ILE A 225 19.40 10.17 -14.47
CA ILE A 225 18.29 10.86 -13.80
C ILE A 225 18.84 11.99 -12.94
N THR A 226 18.46 13.23 -13.24
CA THR A 226 18.95 14.43 -12.53
C THR A 226 18.01 14.89 -11.42
N THR A 227 16.72 14.55 -11.53
CA THR A 227 15.67 15.07 -10.64
C THR A 227 14.70 13.95 -10.29
N LEU A 228 14.36 13.87 -9.00
CA LEU A 228 13.34 12.98 -8.45
C LEU A 228 12.29 13.81 -7.73
N TYR A 229 11.04 13.35 -7.78
CA TYR A 229 9.94 13.94 -7.02
C TYR A 229 9.36 12.91 -6.06
N LEU A 230 9.51 13.16 -4.77
CA LEU A 230 8.95 12.36 -3.70
C LEU A 230 7.49 12.78 -3.45
N ASN A 231 6.59 11.80 -3.46
CA ASN A 231 5.19 11.95 -3.11
C ASN A 231 4.82 10.95 -2.01
N GLY A 232 3.90 11.31 -1.14
CA GLY A 232 3.27 10.46 -0.16
C GLY A 232 1.90 11.02 0.21
N ASP A 233 1.33 10.57 1.32
CA ASP A 233 0.04 11.08 1.79
C ASP A 233 0.10 12.60 2.07
N ARG A 234 1.03 13.01 2.93
CA ARG A 234 1.24 14.41 3.36
C ARG A 234 2.35 15.16 2.63
N ILE A 235 3.12 14.46 1.80
CA ILE A 235 4.26 15.03 1.05
C ILE A 235 3.87 15.06 -0.42
N LYS A 236 3.98 16.21 -1.09
CA LYS A 236 3.61 16.34 -2.50
C LYS A 236 4.75 16.99 -3.28
N ARG A 237 5.25 16.28 -4.29
CA ARG A 237 6.28 16.72 -5.24
C ARG A 237 7.52 17.35 -4.60
N VAL A 238 7.99 16.78 -3.48
CA VAL A 238 9.25 17.24 -2.88
C VAL A 238 10.40 16.87 -3.81
N GLN A 239 11.13 17.87 -4.27
CA GLN A 239 12.17 17.70 -5.27
C GLN A 239 13.50 17.29 -4.64
N PHE A 240 14.17 16.32 -5.24
CA PHE A 240 15.56 15.98 -4.96
C PHE A 240 16.37 16.12 -6.25
N THR A 241 17.49 16.82 -6.18
CA THR A 241 18.39 17.05 -7.31
C THR A 241 19.67 16.25 -7.11
N ARG A 242 20.15 15.60 -8.16
CA ARG A 242 21.38 14.81 -8.13
C ARG A 242 22.61 15.66 -7.84
N VAL A 243 23.55 15.15 -7.04
CA VAL A 243 24.75 15.88 -6.57
C VAL A 243 26.08 15.14 -6.81
N ASP A 244 26.05 14.03 -7.56
CA ASP A 244 27.23 13.25 -7.97
C ASP A 244 27.36 13.09 -9.50
#